data_AF-A0A3S3I6M2-F1
#
_entry.id   AF-A0A3S3I6M2-F1
#
_cell.length_a   1.000
_cell.length_b   1.000
_cell.length_c   1.000
_cell.angle_alpha   90.00
_cell.angle_beta   90.00
_cell.angle_gamma   90.00
#
_symmetry.space_group_name_H-M   'P 1'
#
loop_
_entity.id
_entity.type
_entity.pdbx_description
1 polymer ?
#
loop_
_entity_poly.entity_id
_entity_poly.type
_entity_poly.pdbx_seq_one_letter_code
_entity_poly.pdbx_strand_id
1 'polypeptide(L)' 'VPNQFLLADYGWDTYATTVEVMQDTIDKRPEVVQCFVDGSAKGWYNYLYGDNKAANDMIKKDNPDMTDEQIAFS' A
#
# COMPACT_ATOMS: atom_id res chain seq x y z
N VAL A 1 -25.03 -20.81 9.19
CA VAL A 1 -24.15 -19.82 8.52
C VAL A 1 -24.00 -20.23 7.06
N PRO A 2 -23.99 -19.29 6.10
CA PRO A 2 -23.86 -19.61 4.68
C PRO A 2 -22.43 -20.09 4.37
N ASN A 3 -22.30 -20.89 3.31
CA ASN A 3 -20.99 -21.22 2.74
C ASN A 3 -20.40 -19.98 2.08
N GLN A 4 -19.14 -19.66 2.40
CA GLN A 4 -18.39 -18.59 1.76
C GLN A 4 -17.42 -19.20 0.75
N PHE A 5 -17.34 -18.61 -0.43
CA PHE A 5 -16.43 -19.02 -1.49
C PHE A 5 -15.61 -17.79 -1.87
N LEU A 6 -14.32 -17.78 -1.56
CA LEU A 6 -13.44 -16.66 -1.93
C LEU A 6 -12.97 -16.88 -3.37
N LEU A 7 -13.08 -15.85 -4.21
CA LEU A 7 -12.57 -15.93 -5.59
C LEU A 7 -11.05 -16.23 -5.62
N ALA A 8 -10.33 -15.76 -4.60
CA ALA A 8 -8.91 -16.07 -4.40
C ALA A 8 -8.63 -17.58 -4.30
N ASP A 9 -9.54 -18.36 -3.69
CA ASP A 9 -9.42 -19.81 -3.57
C ASP A 9 -9.55 -20.54 -4.92
N TYR A 10 -10.07 -19.83 -5.94
CA TYR A 10 -10.28 -20.33 -7.30
C TYR A 10 -9.32 -19.69 -8.31
N GLY A 11 -8.21 -19.11 -7.83
CA GLY A 11 -7.13 -18.59 -8.69
C GLY A 11 -7.39 -17.21 -9.30
N TRP A 12 -8.39 -16.48 -8.80
CA TRP A 12 -8.55 -15.08 -9.13
C TRP A 12 -7.57 -14.23 -8.30
N ASP A 13 -6.64 -13.57 -8.99
CA ASP A 13 -5.75 -12.57 -8.41
C ASP A 13 -6.26 -11.16 -8.72
N THR A 14 -6.62 -10.40 -7.70
CA THR A 14 -7.13 -9.04 -7.88
C THR A 14 -5.97 -8.08 -8.10
N TYR A 15 -6.12 -7.10 -9.00
CA TYR A 15 -5.29 -5.92 -8.94
C TYR A 15 -5.50 -5.25 -7.57
N ALA A 16 -4.42 -5.16 -6.80
CA ALA A 16 -4.40 -4.49 -5.51
C ALA A 16 -3.36 -3.37 -5.54
N THR A 17 -3.60 -2.33 -4.73
CA THR A 17 -2.63 -1.25 -4.49
C THR A 17 -2.17 -0.55 -5.78
N THR A 18 -3.12 -0.25 -6.68
CA THR A 18 -2.84 0.43 -7.95
C THR A 18 -2.46 1.89 -7.74
N VAL A 19 -1.60 2.41 -8.61
CA VAL A 19 -1.28 3.84 -8.71
C VAL A 19 -1.89 4.37 -9.99
N GLU A 20 -2.75 5.37 -9.87
CA GLU A 20 -3.41 6.01 -11.00
C GLU A 20 -2.93 7.46 -11.14
N VAL A 21 -2.67 7.89 -12.36
CA VAL A 21 -2.18 9.24 -12.67
C VAL A 21 -2.81 9.74 -13.96
N MET A 22 -3.12 11.03 -14.00
CA MET A 22 -3.67 11.67 -15.21
C MET A 22 -2.61 11.72 -16.30
N GLN A 23 -2.98 11.44 -17.55
CA GLN A 23 -2.07 11.54 -18.70
C GLN A 23 -1.36 12.89 -18.78
N ASP A 24 -2.09 13.99 -18.51
CA ASP A 24 -1.53 15.35 -18.50
C ASP A 24 -0.40 15.53 -17.48
N THR A 25 -0.43 14.79 -16.36
CA THR A 25 0.63 14.84 -15.35
C THR A 25 1.87 14.08 -15.80
N ILE A 26 1.70 12.97 -16.52
CA ILE A 26 2.81 12.25 -17.16
C ILE A 26 3.49 13.16 -18.19
N ASP A 27 2.69 13.82 -19.04
CA ASP A 27 3.21 14.60 -20.15
C ASP A 27 3.92 15.89 -19.66
N LYS A 28 3.38 16.55 -18.64
CA LYS A 28 3.88 17.86 -18.17
C LYS A 28 4.83 17.79 -16.99
N ARG A 29 4.78 16.73 -16.19
CA ARG A 29 5.54 16.58 -14.93
C ARG A 29 6.08 15.15 -14.75
N PRO A 30 6.74 14.57 -15.76
CA PRO A 30 7.19 13.17 -15.72
C PRO A 30 8.13 12.88 -14.55
N GLU A 31 8.96 13.85 -14.16
CA GLU A 31 9.90 13.71 -13.05
C GLU A 31 9.20 13.52 -11.70
N VAL A 32 8.04 14.14 -11.50
CA VAL A 32 7.25 13.98 -10.28
C VAL A 32 6.61 12.60 -10.23
N VAL A 33 6.14 12.11 -11.38
CA VAL A 33 5.60 10.74 -11.49
C VAL A 33 6.68 9.71 -11.17
N GLN A 34 7.88 9.86 -11.74
CA GLN A 34 9.02 9.00 -11.44
C GLN A 34 9.39 9.04 -9.95
N CYS A 35 9.51 10.23 -9.38
CA CYS A 35 9.82 10.40 -7.96
C CYS A 35 8.77 9.74 -7.05
N PHE A 36 7.49 9.83 -7.40
CA PHE A 36 6.42 9.15 -6.67
C PHE A 36 6.58 7.63 -6.74
N VAL A 37 6.71 7.06 -7.94
CA VAL A 37 6.84 5.61 -8.14
C VAL A 37 8.08 5.06 -7.40
N ASP A 38 9.23 5.70 -7.55
CA ASP A 38 10.46 5.28 -6.89
C ASP A 38 10.38 5.42 -5.37
N GLY A 39 9.78 6.51 -4.88
CA GLY A 39 9.57 6.76 -3.46
C GLY A 39 8.64 5.73 -2.83
N SER A 40 7.50 5.45 -3.47
CA SER A 40 6.55 4.44 -3.04
C SER A 40 7.18 3.05 -3.02
N ALA A 41 7.89 2.66 -4.08
CA ALA A 41 8.55 1.34 -4.14
C ALA A 41 9.58 1.15 -3.02
N LYS A 42 10.43 2.16 -2.79
CA LYS A 42 11.43 2.13 -1.70
C LYS A 42 10.77 2.10 -0.32
N GLY A 43 9.74 2.93 -0.12
CA GLY A 43 8.99 3.00 1.14
C GLY A 43 8.35 1.66 1.49
N TRP A 44 7.62 1.06 0.54
CA TRP A 44 7.01 -0.26 0.72
C TRP A 44 8.03 -1.35 1.00
N TYR A 45 9.12 -1.40 0.23
CA TYR A 45 10.15 -2.42 0.43
C TYR A 45 10.79 -2.31 1.83
N ASN A 46 11.06 -1.09 2.30
CA ASN A 46 11.58 -0.87 3.65
C ASN A 46 10.55 -1.23 4.72
N TYR A 47 9.27 -0.88 4.52
CA TYR A 47 8.21 -1.20 5.47
C TYR A 47 7.97 -2.71 5.63
N LEU A 48 8.02 -3.46 4.52
CA LEU A 48 7.74 -4.90 4.52
C LEU A 48 8.96 -5.74 4.93
N TYR A 49 10.16 -5.30 4.58
CA TYR A 49 11.38 -6.12 4.71
C TYR A 49 12.49 -5.49 5.56
N GLY A 50 12.27 -4.27 6.09
CA GLY A 50 13.19 -3.54 6.96
C GLY A 50 12.60 -3.24 8.34
N ASP A 51 13.17 -2.25 9.04
CA ASP A 51 12.63 -1.77 10.33
C ASP A 51 11.50 -0.75 10.07
N ASN A 52 10.28 -1.20 10.30
CA ASN A 52 9.07 -0.41 10.09
C ASN A 52 8.58 0.33 11.33
N LYS A 53 9.30 0.29 12.46
CA LYS A 53 8.83 0.88 13.72
C LYS A 53 8.48 2.35 13.58
N ALA A 54 9.33 3.13 12.93
CA ALA A 54 9.09 4.56 12.70
C ALA A 54 7.83 4.80 11.84
N ALA A 55 7.56 3.93 10.88
CA ALA A 55 6.36 4.02 10.05
C ALA A 55 5.10 3.63 10.85
N ASN A 56 5.14 2.58 11.67
CA ASN A 56 4.03 2.21 12.55
C ASN A 56 3.72 3.32 13.56
N ASP A 57 4.75 3.97 14.11
CA ASP A 57 4.59 5.11 15.01
C ASP A 57 3.88 6.29 14.30
N MET A 58 4.18 6.55 13.02
CA MET A 58 3.48 7.56 12.20
C MET A 58 2.05 7.16 11.87
N ILE A 59 1.82 5.91 11.45
CA ILE A 59 0.48 5.40 11.12
C ILE A 59 -0.46 5.56 12.32
N LYS A 60 -0.03 5.16 13.51
CA LYS A 60 -0.83 5.27 14.74
C LYS A 60 -1.06 6.72 15.17
N LYS A 61 -0.08 7.61 14.91
CA LYS A 61 -0.24 9.04 15.18
C LYS A 61 -1.31 9.67 14.30
N ASP A 62 -1.33 9.33 13.01
CA ASP A 62 -2.24 9.93 12.03
C ASP A 62 -3.59 9.21 11.96
N ASN A 63 -3.65 7.96 12.40
CA ASN A 63 -4.86 7.17 12.57
C ASN A 63 -4.91 6.55 13.99
N PRO A 64 -5.46 7.28 14.99
CA PRO A 64 -5.50 6.82 16.39
C PRO A 64 -6.31 5.54 16.64
N ASP A 65 -7.19 5.16 15.70
CA ASP A 65 -7.95 3.91 15.77
C ASP A 65 -7.14 2.70 15.32
N MET A 66 -5.95 2.91 14.75
CA MET A 66 -5.05 1.83 14.33
C MET A 66 -4.26 1.28 15.52
N THR A 67 -4.45 0.00 15.79
CA THR A 67 -3.75 -0.76 16.84
C THR A 67 -2.58 -1.56 16.28
N ASP A 68 -1.65 -1.97 17.14
CA ASP A 68 -0.56 -2.85 16.75
C ASP A 68 -1.08 -4.21 16.23
N GLU A 69 -2.16 -4.74 16.79
CA GLU A 69 -2.81 -5.96 16.32
C GLU A 69 -3.40 -5.82 14.92
N GLN A 70 -4.02 -4.69 14.60
CA GLN A 70 -4.56 -4.44 13.25
C GLN A 70 -3.46 -4.33 12.20
N ILE A 71 -2.34 -3.68 12.55
CA ILE A 71 -1.16 -3.59 11.68
C ILE A 71 -0.57 -4.99 11.45
N ALA A 72 -0.50 -5.83 12.49
CA ALA A 72 0.06 -7.18 12.40
C ALA A 72 -0.84 -8.22 11.71
N PHE A 73 -2.15 -7.97 11.64
CA PHE A 73 -3.12 -8.89 11.01
C PHE A 73 -3.10 -8.86 9.48
N SER A 74 -2.53 -7.79 8.89
CA SER A 74 -2.59 -7.48 7.46
C SER A 74 -1.45 -8.10 6.65
#